data_AF-A0A3D2VQF6-F1
#
_entry.id   AF-A0A3D2VQF6-F1
#
_cell.length_a   1.000
_cell.length_b   1.000
_cell.length_c   1.000
_cell.angle_alpha   90.00
_cell.angle_beta   90.00
_cell.angle_gamma   90.00
#
_symmetry.space_group_name_H-M   'P 1'
#
loop_
_entity.id
_entity.type
_entity.pdbx_description
1 polymer ?
#
loop_
_entity_poly.entity_id
_entity_poly.type
_entity_poly.pdbx_seq_one_letter_code
_entity_poly.pdbx_strand_id
1 'polypeptide(L)'
;MAHLKGLRQRWEIACNTALAQAGHTERIDLRSHAERGLTLPPERKQLPSEWRRPETRVAVLAFRQARAEHAKAQAEMAETLPDPSAVIVQLEAERRRRAEEAECQAERQRQAEEAVLLALKDAKTALLAEIPTWADAAVLDYADRVMAQNQTAPEQRAGIRQDLTQTLIDDVTRRGHPPTSLPVELFEAAADDCLGPMMARCRQARIERERQAEVTRQAEAAEAERQAERQRQAEAEEQRIRQAKEAERQRLLAVDVSALTRQRAQWQTELERLQQTRPPSADWLATGWAGWSEAQAKRDQALQQLNAVTKAFTDWDKSAASWFGLKRGERREWDARIQQAKADLDLATKAVVAAQRRLPDLLPQARAEVQRQADEQQRQMATLRRQITDCEWLMKQAATEQSKALSDHQALELPSISYPKPRFPTPGG
;
A
#
# COMPACT_ATOMS: atom_id res chain seq x y z
N MET A 1 129.70 9.12 41.93
CA MET A 1 128.29 9.59 41.94
C MET A 1 127.28 8.47 41.65
N ALA A 2 127.43 7.66 40.58
CA ALA A 2 126.45 6.64 40.18
C ALA A 2 126.21 5.51 41.21
N HIS A 3 127.27 5.01 41.87
CA HIS A 3 127.18 3.93 42.85
C HIS A 3 126.29 4.27 44.07
N LEU A 4 126.34 5.53 44.55
CA LEU A 4 125.52 6.00 45.67
C LEU A 4 124.04 6.19 45.33
N LYS A 5 123.69 6.51 44.07
CA LYS A 5 122.29 6.58 43.62
C LYS A 5 121.67 5.17 43.55
N GLY A 6 122.39 4.20 42.99
CA GLY A 6 121.92 2.81 42.92
C GLY A 6 121.74 2.17 44.30
N LEU A 7 122.61 2.48 45.27
CA LEU A 7 122.45 2.01 46.65
C LEU A 7 121.17 2.59 47.31
N ARG A 8 120.92 3.89 47.13
CA ARG A 8 119.71 4.55 47.65
C ARG A 8 118.43 3.95 47.06
N GLN A 9 118.39 3.73 45.75
CA GLN A 9 117.22 3.14 45.09
C GLN A 9 116.91 1.72 45.57
N ARG A 10 117.93 0.87 45.74
CA ARG A 10 117.73 -0.49 46.29
C ARG A 10 117.23 -0.46 47.72
N TRP A 11 117.73 0.47 48.54
CA TRP A 11 117.25 0.65 49.90
C TRP A 11 115.80 1.13 49.94
N GLU A 12 115.43 2.10 49.10
CA GLU A 12 114.05 2.59 48.96
C GLU A 12 113.07 1.45 48.64
N ILE A 13 113.42 0.62 47.65
CA ILE A 13 112.61 -0.53 47.23
C ILE A 13 112.45 -1.52 48.39
N ALA A 14 113.54 -1.87 49.07
CA ALA A 14 113.50 -2.81 50.19
C ALA A 14 112.61 -2.29 51.34
N CYS A 15 112.76 -1.03 51.72
CA CYS A 15 111.97 -0.43 52.78
C CYS A 15 110.49 -0.28 52.41
N ASN A 16 110.16 0.14 51.18
CA ASN A 16 108.77 0.23 50.72
C ASN A 16 108.08 -1.12 50.65
N THR A 17 108.82 -2.17 50.29
CA THR A 17 108.32 -3.54 50.30
C THR A 17 107.97 -3.97 51.72
N ALA A 18 108.84 -3.68 52.69
CA ALA A 18 108.56 -3.95 54.11
C ALA A 18 107.36 -3.14 54.65
N LEU A 19 107.24 -1.86 54.29
CA LEU A 19 106.08 -1.03 54.67
C LEU A 19 104.76 -1.56 54.10
N ALA A 20 104.76 -2.02 52.84
CA ALA A 20 103.59 -2.65 52.24
C ALA A 20 103.21 -3.96 52.94
N GLN A 21 104.20 -4.78 53.31
CA GLN A 21 103.97 -6.01 54.07
C GLN A 21 103.44 -5.75 55.49
N ALA A 22 103.86 -4.66 56.12
CA ALA A 22 103.37 -4.21 57.43
C ALA A 22 102.00 -3.47 57.36
N GLY A 23 101.41 -3.31 56.17
CA GLY A 23 100.10 -2.68 55.99
C GLY A 23 100.09 -1.15 56.03
N HIS A 24 101.25 -0.50 56.03
CA HIS A 24 101.33 0.96 55.95
C HIS A 24 101.12 1.44 54.50
N THR A 25 100.31 2.49 54.30
CA THR A 25 100.06 3.10 52.97
C THR A 25 101.17 4.08 52.57
N GLU A 26 101.97 4.53 53.53
CA GLU A 26 103.08 5.45 53.31
C GLU A 26 104.18 4.80 52.46
N ARG A 27 104.78 5.57 51.54
CA ARG A 27 105.89 5.14 50.69
C ARG A 27 107.03 6.15 50.79
N ILE A 28 108.23 5.65 50.98
CA ILE A 28 109.48 6.39 50.94
C ILE A 28 109.82 6.63 49.47
N ASP A 29 109.92 7.89 49.05
CA ASP A 29 110.41 8.28 47.72
C ASP A 29 111.69 9.09 47.91
N LEU A 30 112.83 8.54 47.50
CA LEU A 30 114.15 9.19 47.65
C LEU A 30 114.54 10.02 46.43
N ARG A 31 113.67 10.15 45.42
CA ARG A 31 113.90 11.09 44.31
C ARG A 31 113.95 12.52 44.84
N SER A 32 114.79 13.34 44.22
CA SER A 32 114.85 14.76 44.54
C SER A 32 113.50 15.44 44.28
N HIS A 33 113.22 16.57 44.95
CA HIS A 33 111.98 17.34 44.71
C HIS A 33 111.80 17.68 43.21
N ALA A 34 112.89 17.98 42.51
CA ALA A 34 112.88 18.23 41.06
C ALA A 34 112.45 16.99 40.24
N GLU A 35 112.98 15.81 40.55
CA GLU A 35 112.60 14.55 39.89
C GLU A 35 111.16 14.10 40.24
N ARG A 36 110.60 14.58 41.36
CA ARG A 36 109.20 14.36 41.77
C ARG A 36 108.24 15.38 41.17
N GLY A 37 108.73 16.36 40.41
CA GLY A 37 107.92 17.47 39.90
C GLY A 37 107.43 18.44 40.98
N LEU A 38 108.03 18.39 42.18
CA LEU A 38 107.71 19.32 43.27
C LEU A 38 108.50 20.62 43.06
N THR A 39 107.77 21.70 42.80
CA THR A 39 108.34 23.05 42.60
C THR A 39 108.78 23.74 43.90
N LEU A 40 108.35 23.20 45.05
CA LEU A 40 108.67 23.74 46.37
C LEU A 40 110.05 23.26 46.84
N PRO A 41 110.99 24.16 47.19
CA PRO A 41 112.29 23.77 47.72
C PRO A 41 112.16 23.10 49.10
N PRO A 42 113.06 22.17 49.48
CA PRO A 42 113.02 21.56 50.80
C PRO A 42 113.36 22.57 51.90
N GLU A 43 112.75 22.39 53.08
CA GLU A 43 113.04 23.23 54.24
C GLU A 43 114.52 23.07 54.67
N ARG A 44 115.21 24.20 54.86
CA ARG A 44 116.61 24.20 55.32
C ARG A 44 116.71 23.69 56.76
N LYS A 45 117.50 22.63 56.97
CA LYS A 45 117.84 22.13 58.31
C LYS A 45 118.89 23.06 58.93
N GLN A 46 118.65 23.53 60.16
CA GLN A 46 119.56 24.40 60.92
C GLN A 46 120.16 23.66 62.11
N LEU A 47 121.42 23.96 62.43
CA LEU A 47 122.06 23.48 63.65
C LEU A 47 121.50 24.22 64.89
N PRO A 48 121.60 23.66 66.10
CA PRO A 48 121.09 24.32 67.31
C PRO A 48 121.67 25.71 67.57
N SER A 49 122.92 25.96 67.16
CA SER A 49 123.57 27.28 67.25
C SER A 49 123.02 28.30 66.24
N GLU A 50 122.65 27.85 65.04
CA GLU A 50 122.00 28.68 64.01
C GLU A 50 120.54 28.99 64.38
N TRP A 51 119.85 28.08 65.08
CA TRP A 51 118.48 28.32 65.54
C TRP A 51 118.39 29.37 66.66
N ARG A 52 119.45 29.52 67.46
CA ARG A 52 119.54 30.56 68.50
C ARG A 52 119.75 31.96 67.93
N ARG A 53 120.20 32.08 66.67
CA ARG A 53 120.33 33.38 65.98
C ARG A 53 118.95 33.81 65.46
N PRO A 54 118.46 35.00 65.84
CA PRO A 54 117.12 35.45 65.46
C PRO A 54 116.90 35.49 63.95
N GLU A 55 117.89 35.93 63.18
CA GLU A 55 117.77 36.23 61.75
C GLU A 55 117.55 34.96 60.91
N THR A 56 118.28 33.88 61.23
CA THR A 56 118.16 32.58 60.57
C THR A 56 116.88 31.85 60.98
N ARG A 57 116.45 31.98 62.24
CA ARG A 57 115.19 31.39 62.73
C ARG A 57 113.97 32.00 62.03
N VAL A 58 113.97 33.33 61.80
CA VAL A 58 112.86 34.02 61.12
C VAL A 58 112.65 33.49 59.70
N ALA A 59 113.71 33.25 58.93
CA ALA A 59 113.58 32.73 57.56
C ALA A 59 112.94 31.34 57.47
N VAL A 60 113.26 30.43 58.40
CA VAL A 60 112.66 29.09 58.44
C VAL A 60 111.20 29.16 58.91
N LEU A 61 110.90 30.00 59.91
CA LEU A 61 109.53 30.21 60.35
C LEU A 61 108.65 30.83 59.23
N ALA A 62 109.17 31.81 58.49
CA ALA A 62 108.49 32.39 57.33
C ALA A 62 108.24 31.34 56.22
N PHE A 63 109.21 30.47 55.93
CA PHE A 63 109.02 29.38 54.98
C PHE A 63 107.96 28.36 55.44
N ARG A 64 107.97 27.98 56.72
CA ARG A 64 106.94 27.10 57.29
C ARG A 64 105.56 27.73 57.24
N GLN A 65 105.48 29.03 57.53
CA GLN A 65 104.25 29.80 57.46
C GLN A 65 103.73 29.86 56.02
N ALA A 66 104.56 30.21 55.03
CA ALA A 66 104.16 30.21 53.62
C ALA A 66 103.67 28.83 53.13
N ARG A 67 104.28 27.74 53.62
CA ARG A 67 103.84 26.38 53.30
C ARG A 67 102.50 26.02 53.94
N ALA A 68 102.29 26.45 55.19
CA ALA A 68 101.00 26.28 55.87
C ALA A 68 99.91 27.11 55.18
N GLU A 69 100.21 28.35 54.80
CA GLU A 69 99.31 29.24 54.04
C GLU A 69 98.99 28.64 52.66
N HIS A 70 99.97 28.08 51.95
CA HIS A 70 99.73 27.43 50.66
C HIS A 70 98.88 26.16 50.80
N ALA A 71 99.15 25.31 51.80
CA ALA A 71 98.33 24.12 52.04
C ALA A 71 96.90 24.50 52.45
N LYS A 72 96.75 25.56 53.26
CA LYS A 72 95.46 26.11 53.64
C LYS A 72 94.72 26.68 52.42
N ALA A 73 95.39 27.46 51.58
CA ALA A 73 94.81 28.00 50.35
C ALA A 73 94.38 26.90 49.37
N GLN A 74 95.14 25.79 49.28
CA GLN A 74 94.74 24.64 48.46
C GLN A 74 93.53 23.90 49.05
N ALA A 75 93.45 23.74 50.37
CA ALA A 75 92.29 23.14 51.02
C ALA A 75 91.04 24.04 50.88
N GLU A 76 91.19 25.35 51.11
CA GLU A 76 90.14 26.35 50.89
C GLU A 76 89.69 26.38 49.41
N MET A 77 90.62 26.23 48.46
CA MET A 77 90.29 26.15 47.03
C MET A 77 89.53 24.87 46.68
N ALA A 78 89.91 23.73 47.27
CA ALA A 78 89.18 22.47 47.08
C ALA A 78 87.80 22.45 47.78
N GLU A 79 87.64 23.22 48.86
CA GLU A 79 86.36 23.38 49.58
C GLU A 79 85.42 24.34 48.83
N THR A 80 85.97 25.38 48.19
CA THR A 80 85.17 26.40 47.49
C THR A 80 84.88 26.07 46.03
N LEU A 81 85.75 25.30 45.35
CA LEU A 81 85.56 24.95 43.94
C LEU A 81 84.93 23.56 43.78
N PRO A 82 83.82 23.44 43.00
CA PRO A 82 83.27 22.15 42.61
C PRO A 82 84.29 21.30 41.84
N ASP A 83 84.32 20.00 42.09
CA ASP A 83 85.16 19.06 41.32
C ASP A 83 84.72 19.05 39.85
N PRO A 84 85.57 19.52 38.91
CA PRO A 84 85.20 19.62 37.50
C PRO A 84 84.87 18.26 36.88
N SER A 85 85.46 17.17 37.37
CA SER A 85 85.20 15.82 36.84
C SER A 85 83.78 15.37 37.19
N ALA A 86 83.34 15.61 38.42
CA ALA A 86 81.97 15.31 38.85
C ALA A 86 80.93 16.13 38.08
N VAL A 87 81.22 17.41 37.81
CA VAL A 87 80.34 18.29 37.02
C VAL A 87 80.22 17.80 35.57
N ILE A 88 81.32 17.36 34.94
CA ILE A 88 81.29 16.80 33.58
C ILE A 88 80.41 15.55 33.52
N VAL A 89 80.54 14.63 34.48
CA VAL A 89 79.70 13.42 34.55
C VAL A 89 78.23 13.77 34.75
N GLN A 90 77.91 14.75 35.59
CA GLN A 90 76.53 15.24 35.78
C GLN A 90 75.95 15.85 34.49
N LEU A 91 76.74 16.65 33.77
CA LEU A 91 76.31 17.27 32.51
C LEU A 91 76.08 16.23 31.40
N GLU A 92 76.91 15.18 31.33
CA GLU A 92 76.70 14.07 30.38
C GLU A 92 75.46 13.24 30.71
N ALA A 93 75.19 12.98 31.99
CA ALA A 93 73.98 12.30 32.44
C ALA A 93 72.71 13.11 32.08
N GLU A 94 72.73 14.43 32.32
CA GLU A 94 71.63 15.33 31.92
C GLU A 94 71.44 15.40 30.40
N ARG A 95 72.52 15.39 29.61
CA ARG A 95 72.42 15.32 28.14
C ARG A 95 71.80 14.02 27.66
N ARG A 96 72.17 12.88 28.26
CA ARG A 96 71.55 11.58 27.95
C ARG A 96 70.09 11.56 28.31
N ARG A 97 69.73 12.04 29.50
CA ARG A 97 68.34 12.15 29.94
C ARG A 97 67.51 13.00 28.97
N ARG A 98 68.01 14.16 28.54
CA ARG A 98 67.33 15.00 27.53
C ARG A 98 67.20 14.32 26.18
N ALA A 99 68.20 13.54 25.77
CA ALA A 99 68.14 12.76 24.53
C ALA A 99 67.09 11.65 24.61
N GLU A 100 67.07 10.88 25.70
CA GLU A 100 66.08 9.82 25.96
C GLU A 100 64.65 10.40 26.09
N GLU A 101 64.49 11.54 26.77
CA GLU A 101 63.21 12.24 26.85
C GLU A 101 62.74 12.74 25.47
N ALA A 102 63.65 13.25 24.63
CA ALA A 102 63.35 13.67 23.26
C ALA A 102 63.00 12.48 22.35
N GLU A 103 63.72 11.36 22.46
CA GLU A 103 63.41 10.12 21.74
C GLU A 103 62.04 9.56 22.16
N CYS A 104 61.76 9.50 23.45
CA CYS A 104 60.46 9.05 23.97
C CYS A 104 59.32 9.97 23.52
N GLN A 105 59.56 11.29 23.45
CA GLN A 105 58.58 12.23 22.91
C GLN A 105 58.37 12.04 21.40
N ALA A 106 59.45 11.83 20.63
CA ALA A 106 59.37 11.57 19.19
C ALA A 106 58.64 10.26 18.87
N GLU A 107 58.88 9.19 19.64
CA GLU A 107 58.14 7.93 19.50
C GLU A 107 56.66 8.09 19.82
N ARG A 108 56.31 8.81 20.89
CA ARG A 108 54.91 9.12 21.22
C ARG A 108 54.23 9.95 20.13
N GLN A 109 54.94 10.91 19.53
CA GLN A 109 54.43 11.68 18.40
C GLN A 109 54.16 10.78 17.19
N ARG A 110 55.10 9.91 16.81
CA ARG A 110 54.91 8.94 15.72
C ARG A 110 53.73 8.01 15.97
N GLN A 111 53.61 7.46 17.18
CA GLN A 111 52.47 6.62 17.57
C GLN A 111 51.14 7.38 17.50
N ALA A 112 51.12 8.65 17.91
CA ALA A 112 49.93 9.50 17.79
C ALA A 112 49.57 9.78 16.33
N GLU A 113 50.54 10.09 15.48
CA GLU A 113 50.36 10.29 14.03
C GLU A 113 49.81 9.02 13.35
N GLU A 114 50.41 7.87 13.63
CA GLU A 114 49.95 6.57 13.11
C GLU A 114 48.52 6.24 13.56
N ALA A 115 48.18 6.51 14.82
CA ALA A 115 46.83 6.31 15.33
C ALA A 115 45.81 7.23 14.65
N VAL A 116 46.14 8.51 14.43
CA VAL A 116 45.27 9.45 13.72
C VAL A 116 45.11 9.03 12.26
N LEU A 117 46.19 8.54 11.61
CA LEU A 117 46.14 8.06 10.22
C LEU A 117 45.24 6.84 10.09
N LEU A 118 45.31 5.90 11.05
CA LEU A 118 44.42 4.75 11.08
C LEU A 118 42.97 5.18 11.29
N ALA A 119 42.71 6.09 12.23
CA ALA A 119 41.38 6.64 12.46
C ALA A 119 40.82 7.35 11.21
N LEU A 120 41.64 8.08 10.46
CA LEU A 120 41.24 8.72 9.20
C LEU A 120 40.91 7.67 8.13
N LYS A 121 41.72 6.61 8.00
CA LYS A 121 41.41 5.49 7.09
C LYS A 121 40.07 4.85 7.43
N ASP A 122 39.81 4.62 8.71
CA ASP A 122 38.57 4.00 9.18
C ASP A 122 37.35 4.95 9.07
N ALA A 123 37.55 6.26 9.21
CA ALA A 123 36.51 7.26 8.94
C ALA A 123 36.17 7.31 7.45
N LYS A 124 37.19 7.30 6.59
CA LYS A 124 37.02 7.24 5.13
C LYS A 124 36.26 6.00 4.69
N THR A 125 36.64 4.82 5.18
CA THR A 125 35.96 3.56 4.81
C THR A 125 34.52 3.52 5.31
N ALA A 126 34.24 4.04 6.52
CA ALA A 126 32.88 4.18 7.02
C ALA A 126 32.04 5.10 6.12
N LEU A 127 32.57 6.28 5.78
CA LEU A 127 31.88 7.23 4.92
C LEU A 127 31.58 6.65 3.52
N LEU A 128 32.55 5.95 2.91
CA LEU A 128 32.35 5.27 1.63
C LEU A 128 31.24 4.19 1.69
N ALA A 129 31.08 3.52 2.83
CA ALA A 129 30.01 2.55 3.04
C ALA A 129 28.65 3.20 3.29
N GLU A 130 28.62 4.41 3.83
CA GLU A 130 27.39 5.16 4.11
C GLU A 130 26.82 5.85 2.87
N ILE A 131 27.66 6.40 1.98
CA ILE A 131 27.19 7.15 0.80
C ILE A 131 26.10 6.42 0.00
N PRO A 132 26.19 5.09 -0.28
CA PRO A 132 25.14 4.37 -0.99
C PRO A 132 23.81 4.25 -0.23
N THR A 133 23.84 4.27 1.10
CA THR A 133 22.65 4.01 1.95
C THR A 133 21.84 5.27 2.25
N TRP A 134 22.36 6.45 1.93
CA TRP A 134 21.67 7.71 2.13
C TRP A 134 20.35 7.75 1.36
N ALA A 135 19.30 8.26 2.00
CA ALA A 135 17.98 8.38 1.38
C ALA A 135 17.99 9.37 0.21
N ASP A 136 17.30 9.04 -0.89
CA ASP A 136 17.29 9.87 -2.12
C ASP A 136 16.88 11.32 -1.84
N ALA A 137 15.86 11.53 -0.99
CA ALA A 137 15.40 12.87 -0.63
C ALA A 137 16.50 13.70 0.04
N ALA A 138 17.23 13.13 1.00
CA ALA A 138 18.30 13.82 1.72
C ALA A 138 19.51 14.11 0.81
N VAL A 139 19.86 13.16 -0.08
CA VAL A 139 20.93 13.35 -1.08
C VAL A 139 20.58 14.48 -2.04
N LEU A 140 19.32 14.54 -2.50
CA LEU A 140 18.86 15.58 -3.40
C LEU A 140 18.79 16.95 -2.70
N ASP A 141 18.31 17.02 -1.46
CA ASP A 141 18.32 18.26 -0.67
C ASP A 141 19.75 18.76 -0.42
N TYR A 142 20.69 17.84 -0.18
CA TYR A 142 22.11 18.17 -0.08
C TYR A 142 22.63 18.72 -1.41
N ALA A 143 22.41 18.00 -2.52
CA ALA A 143 22.83 18.43 -3.84
C ALA A 143 22.24 19.80 -4.18
N ASP A 144 20.95 20.02 -3.98
CA ASP A 144 20.28 21.28 -4.30
C ASP A 144 20.82 22.44 -3.47
N ARG A 145 21.18 22.21 -2.20
CA ARG A 145 21.87 23.20 -1.35
C ARG A 145 23.25 23.56 -1.88
N VAL A 146 24.07 22.57 -2.23
CA VAL A 146 25.40 22.78 -2.81
C VAL A 146 25.30 23.53 -4.14
N MET A 147 24.33 23.15 -4.99
CA MET A 147 24.09 23.79 -6.29
C MET A 147 23.56 25.23 -6.15
N ALA A 148 22.78 25.51 -5.10
CA ALA A 148 22.32 26.87 -4.81
C ALA A 148 23.46 27.79 -4.32
N GLN A 149 24.43 27.22 -3.60
CA GLN A 149 25.58 27.97 -3.08
C GLN A 149 26.71 28.15 -4.11
N ASN A 150 26.78 27.29 -5.14
CA ASN A 150 27.87 27.25 -6.10
C ASN A 150 27.35 27.28 -7.54
N GLN A 151 27.76 28.28 -8.32
CA GLN A 151 27.22 28.53 -9.66
C GLN A 151 27.86 27.64 -10.72
N THR A 152 29.15 27.34 -10.56
CA THR A 152 29.91 26.57 -11.55
C THR A 152 30.17 25.14 -11.08
N ALA A 153 30.27 24.21 -12.03
CA ALA A 153 30.63 22.82 -11.76
C ALA A 153 31.92 22.62 -10.92
N PRO A 154 33.02 23.38 -11.14
CA PRO A 154 34.19 23.28 -10.28
C PRO A 154 33.94 23.80 -8.84
N GLU A 155 33.18 24.88 -8.67
CA GLU A 155 32.80 25.38 -7.34
C GLU A 155 31.95 24.36 -6.58
N GLN A 156 31.00 23.71 -7.26
CA GLN A 156 30.16 22.65 -6.68
C GLN A 156 31.02 21.48 -6.18
N ARG A 157 32.02 21.07 -6.97
CA ARG A 157 32.95 20.01 -6.57
C ARG A 157 33.82 20.42 -5.39
N ALA A 158 34.27 21.68 -5.36
CA ALA A 158 35.05 22.21 -4.25
C ALA A 158 34.22 22.29 -2.95
N GLY A 159 32.95 22.71 -3.03
CA GLY A 159 32.03 22.73 -1.89
C GLY A 159 31.78 21.33 -1.33
N ILE A 160 31.51 20.34 -2.18
CA ILE A 160 31.34 18.95 -1.74
C ILE A 160 32.63 18.42 -1.12
N ARG A 161 33.78 18.69 -1.74
CA ARG A 161 35.08 18.27 -1.17
C ARG A 161 35.28 18.86 0.22
N GLN A 162 34.99 20.15 0.40
CA GLN A 162 35.11 20.83 1.68
C GLN A 162 34.20 20.21 2.76
N ASP A 163 32.94 19.94 2.44
CA ASP A 163 32.01 19.28 3.36
C ASP A 163 32.49 17.88 3.77
N LEU A 164 33.00 17.11 2.80
CA LEU A 164 33.57 15.78 3.04
C LEU A 164 34.82 15.85 3.92
N THR A 165 35.71 16.81 3.66
CA THR A 165 36.90 17.05 4.49
C THR A 165 36.50 17.39 5.92
N GLN A 166 35.52 18.27 6.11
CA GLN A 166 35.03 18.62 7.45
C GLN A 166 34.41 17.42 8.15
N THR A 167 33.63 16.62 7.44
CA THR A 167 33.00 15.39 7.98
C THR A 167 34.07 14.40 8.47
N LEU A 168 35.14 14.19 7.69
CA LEU A 168 36.25 13.31 8.08
C LEU A 168 37.01 13.85 9.29
N ILE A 169 37.25 15.17 9.37
CA ILE A 169 37.86 15.81 10.54
C ILE A 169 36.99 15.61 11.79
N ASP A 170 35.68 15.82 11.67
CA ASP A 170 34.73 15.66 12.76
C ASP A 170 34.64 14.18 13.22
N ASP A 171 34.70 13.22 12.30
CA ASP A 171 34.72 11.78 12.61
C ASP A 171 36.00 11.36 13.34
N VAL A 172 37.16 11.80 12.87
CA VAL A 172 38.45 11.52 13.53
C VAL A 172 38.47 12.15 14.93
N THR A 173 37.96 13.37 15.07
CA THR A 173 37.83 14.06 16.35
C THR A 173 36.87 13.32 17.30
N ARG A 174 35.72 12.86 16.79
CA ARG A 174 34.75 12.05 17.57
C ARG A 174 35.33 10.74 18.08
N ARG A 175 36.28 10.15 17.35
CA ARG A 175 37.02 8.94 17.75
C ARG A 175 38.11 9.21 18.79
N GLY A 176 38.29 10.47 19.22
CA GLY A 176 39.23 10.86 20.27
C GLY A 176 40.63 11.18 19.78
N HIS A 177 40.83 11.31 18.46
CA HIS A 177 42.13 11.64 17.88
C HIS A 177 42.16 13.11 17.44
N PRO A 178 43.14 13.92 17.91
CA PRO A 178 43.23 15.31 17.51
C PRO A 178 43.65 15.43 16.04
N PRO A 179 42.90 16.19 15.21
CA PRO A 179 43.21 16.32 13.78
C PRO A 179 44.50 17.12 13.51
N THR A 180 44.96 17.91 14.49
CA THR A 180 46.19 18.72 14.39
C THR A 180 47.48 17.90 14.27
N SER A 181 47.41 16.60 14.54
CA SER A 181 48.56 15.70 14.43
C SER A 181 48.88 15.31 12.98
N LEU A 182 47.98 15.58 12.02
CA LEU A 182 48.20 15.28 10.61
C LEU A 182 48.06 16.54 9.74
N PRO A 183 48.78 16.61 8.59
CA PRO A 183 48.55 17.64 7.59
C PRO A 183 47.13 17.58 7.00
N VAL A 184 46.53 18.74 6.71
CA VAL A 184 45.16 18.85 6.19
C VAL A 184 45.01 18.18 4.82
N GLU A 185 46.10 18.12 4.05
CA GLU A 185 46.18 17.53 2.71
C GLU A 185 45.83 16.04 2.72
N LEU A 186 46.06 15.34 3.83
CA LEU A 186 45.66 13.94 3.99
C LEU A 186 44.13 13.79 4.11
N PHE A 187 43.46 14.76 4.75
CA PHE A 187 42.00 14.80 4.82
C PHE A 187 41.39 15.22 3.49
N GLU A 188 42.01 16.15 2.77
CA GLU A 188 41.58 16.52 1.41
C GLU A 188 41.71 15.35 0.44
N ALA A 189 42.83 14.62 0.46
CA ALA A 189 43.02 13.43 -0.36
C ALA A 189 42.00 12.32 -0.03
N ALA A 190 41.70 12.12 1.26
CA ALA A 190 40.66 11.18 1.68
C ALA A 190 39.26 11.62 1.24
N ALA A 191 38.98 12.93 1.20
CA ALA A 191 37.72 13.48 0.69
C ALA A 191 37.59 13.34 -0.83
N ASP A 192 38.68 13.50 -1.58
CA ASP A 192 38.69 13.29 -3.04
C ASP A 192 38.32 11.85 -3.41
N ASP A 193 38.75 10.86 -2.63
CA ASP A 193 38.32 9.46 -2.80
C ASP A 193 36.79 9.29 -2.64
N CYS A 194 36.16 10.05 -1.73
CA CYS A 194 34.72 10.00 -1.45
C CYS A 194 33.87 10.86 -2.41
N LEU A 195 34.48 11.85 -3.07
CA LEU A 195 33.79 12.80 -3.95
C LEU A 195 33.13 12.12 -5.16
N GLY A 196 33.83 11.17 -5.79
CA GLY A 196 33.32 10.41 -6.94
C GLY A 196 32.04 9.63 -6.60
N PRO A 197 32.07 8.76 -5.56
CA PRO A 197 30.89 8.06 -5.04
C PRO A 197 29.74 9.01 -4.67
N MET A 198 30.03 10.13 -3.99
CA MET A 198 29.02 11.12 -3.62
C MET A 198 28.28 11.68 -4.84
N MET A 199 29.02 12.15 -5.85
CA MET A 199 28.41 12.67 -7.07
C MET A 199 27.65 11.60 -7.86
N ALA A 200 28.13 10.34 -7.85
CA ALA A 200 27.42 9.24 -8.48
C ALA A 200 26.07 8.98 -7.80
N ARG A 201 26.03 8.99 -6.46
CA ARG A 201 24.79 8.86 -5.69
C ARG A 201 23.80 9.98 -5.99
N CYS A 202 24.25 11.22 -6.03
CA CYS A 202 23.43 12.38 -6.42
C CYS A 202 22.82 12.21 -7.83
N ARG A 203 23.59 11.73 -8.79
CA ARG A 203 23.07 11.47 -10.16
C ARG A 203 22.03 10.35 -10.17
N GLN A 204 22.26 9.26 -9.44
CA GLN A 204 21.31 8.14 -9.36
C GLN A 204 19.98 8.59 -8.75
N ALA A 205 20.02 9.33 -7.64
CA ALA A 205 18.82 9.84 -6.99
C ALA A 205 17.99 10.76 -7.92
N ARG A 206 18.66 11.56 -8.77
CA ARG A 206 17.97 12.39 -9.79
C ARG A 206 17.28 11.54 -10.84
N ILE A 207 17.97 10.55 -11.40
CA ILE A 207 17.40 9.63 -12.40
C ILE A 207 16.20 8.87 -11.82
N GLU A 208 16.29 8.41 -10.58
CA GLU A 208 15.20 7.71 -9.91
C GLU A 208 13.99 8.61 -9.67
N ARG A 209 14.21 9.86 -9.25
CA ARG A 209 13.14 10.87 -9.11
C ARG A 209 12.46 11.17 -10.44
N GLU A 210 13.22 11.32 -11.52
CA GLU A 210 12.67 11.54 -12.86
C GLU A 210 11.83 10.34 -13.33
N ARG A 211 12.31 9.11 -13.10
CA ARG A 211 11.55 7.88 -13.39
C ARG A 211 10.26 7.82 -12.60
N GLN A 212 10.29 8.12 -11.30
CA GLN A 212 9.08 8.16 -10.48
C GLN A 212 8.10 9.25 -10.97
N ALA A 213 8.60 10.42 -11.35
CA ALA A 213 7.81 11.50 -11.93
C ALA A 213 7.22 11.12 -13.31
N GLU A 214 7.89 10.28 -14.09
CA GLU A 214 7.37 9.76 -15.35
C GLU A 214 6.29 8.71 -15.12
N VAL A 215 6.50 7.76 -14.20
CA VAL A 215 5.51 6.74 -13.83
C VAL A 215 4.23 7.38 -13.30
N THR A 216 4.35 8.39 -12.44
CA THR A 216 3.19 9.14 -11.92
C THR A 216 2.44 9.89 -13.02
N ARG A 217 3.15 10.61 -13.91
CA ARG A 217 2.52 11.25 -15.08
C ARG A 217 1.81 10.25 -16.00
N GLN A 218 2.41 9.08 -16.24
CA GLN A 218 1.78 8.02 -17.04
C GLN A 218 0.53 7.45 -16.34
N ALA A 219 0.57 7.27 -15.03
CA ALA A 219 -0.59 6.82 -14.25
C ALA A 219 -1.73 7.84 -14.28
N GLU A 220 -1.44 9.11 -14.05
CA GLU A 220 -2.41 10.21 -14.13
C GLU A 220 -3.03 10.32 -15.54
N ALA A 221 -2.22 10.22 -16.59
CA ALA A 221 -2.70 10.22 -17.97
C ALA A 221 -3.63 9.02 -18.25
N ALA A 222 -3.25 7.82 -17.81
CA ALA A 222 -4.07 6.61 -17.96
C ALA A 222 -5.38 6.70 -17.16
N GLU A 223 -5.36 7.30 -15.97
CA GLU A 223 -6.57 7.56 -15.20
C GLU A 223 -7.49 8.58 -15.87
N ALA A 224 -6.93 9.67 -16.41
CA ALA A 224 -7.67 10.67 -17.18
C ALA A 224 -8.33 10.06 -18.43
N GLU A 225 -7.62 9.19 -19.16
CA GLU A 225 -8.18 8.47 -20.30
C GLU A 225 -9.34 7.56 -19.89
N ARG A 226 -9.19 6.79 -18.81
CA ARG A 226 -10.28 5.94 -18.27
C ARG A 226 -11.48 6.76 -17.83
N GLN A 227 -11.26 7.92 -17.22
CA GLN A 227 -12.35 8.83 -16.83
C GLN A 227 -13.06 9.39 -18.06
N ALA A 228 -12.33 9.83 -19.08
CA ALA A 228 -12.89 10.31 -20.34
C ALA A 228 -13.66 9.21 -21.11
N GLU A 229 -13.21 7.96 -21.03
CA GLU A 229 -13.95 6.83 -21.60
C GLU A 229 -15.25 6.56 -20.84
N ARG A 230 -15.22 6.55 -19.51
CA ARG A 230 -16.44 6.40 -18.69
C ARG A 230 -17.44 7.53 -18.94
N GLN A 231 -16.98 8.77 -19.09
CA GLN A 231 -17.83 9.90 -19.45
C GLN A 231 -18.46 9.71 -20.82
N ARG A 232 -17.68 9.32 -21.84
CA ARG A 232 -18.21 9.01 -23.17
C ARG A 232 -19.22 7.87 -23.15
N GLN A 233 -18.99 6.84 -22.34
CA GLN A 233 -19.94 5.73 -22.17
C GLN A 233 -21.24 6.19 -21.48
N ALA A 234 -21.13 7.00 -20.42
CA ALA A 234 -22.28 7.56 -19.71
C ALA A 234 -23.10 8.49 -20.62
N GLU A 235 -22.43 9.38 -21.38
CA GLU A 235 -23.09 10.26 -22.36
C GLU A 235 -23.76 9.44 -23.46
N ALA A 236 -23.11 8.38 -23.96
CA ALA A 236 -23.70 7.49 -24.96
C ALA A 236 -24.91 6.71 -24.42
N GLU A 237 -24.86 6.27 -23.16
CA GLU A 237 -25.99 5.62 -22.49
C GLU A 237 -27.15 6.59 -22.28
N GLU A 238 -26.87 7.81 -21.81
CA GLU A 238 -27.87 8.87 -21.70
C GLU A 238 -28.52 9.19 -23.05
N GLN A 239 -27.71 9.30 -24.12
CA GLN A 239 -28.22 9.51 -25.47
C GLN A 239 -29.12 8.36 -25.92
N ARG A 240 -28.74 7.10 -25.65
CA ARG A 240 -29.58 5.93 -25.95
C ARG A 240 -30.90 5.97 -25.18
N ILE A 241 -30.86 6.33 -23.89
CA ILE A 241 -32.07 6.47 -23.07
C ILE A 241 -32.96 7.59 -23.61
N ARG A 242 -32.38 8.73 -23.99
CA ARG A 242 -33.12 9.86 -24.60
C ARG A 242 -33.76 9.45 -25.94
N GLN A 243 -33.00 8.82 -26.82
CA GLN A 243 -33.49 8.31 -28.11
C GLN A 243 -34.60 7.26 -27.92
N ALA A 244 -34.46 6.35 -26.95
CA ALA A 244 -35.49 5.36 -26.64
C ALA A 244 -36.79 6.03 -26.14
N LYS A 245 -36.67 7.01 -25.24
CA LYS A 245 -37.80 7.81 -24.74
C LYS A 245 -38.47 8.62 -25.85
N GLU A 246 -37.69 9.24 -26.74
CA GLU A 246 -38.21 9.98 -27.89
C GLU A 246 -38.91 9.05 -28.89
N ALA A 247 -38.34 7.88 -29.17
CA ALA A 247 -38.97 6.86 -30.02
C ALA A 247 -40.28 6.34 -29.40
N GLU A 248 -40.33 6.14 -28.08
CA GLU A 248 -41.55 5.79 -27.37
C GLU A 248 -42.59 6.92 -27.43
N ARG A 249 -42.18 8.18 -27.21
CA ARG A 249 -43.03 9.36 -27.38
C ARG A 249 -43.61 9.43 -28.80
N GLN A 250 -42.78 9.24 -29.83
CA GLN A 250 -43.22 9.22 -31.23
C GLN A 250 -44.23 8.09 -31.49
N ARG A 251 -44.00 6.89 -30.94
CA ARG A 251 -44.95 5.78 -31.01
C ARG A 251 -46.30 6.15 -30.39
N LEU A 252 -46.29 6.72 -29.18
CA LEU A 252 -47.52 7.13 -28.48
C LEU A 252 -48.26 8.25 -29.22
N LEU A 253 -47.54 9.20 -29.81
CA LEU A 253 -48.15 10.26 -30.64
C LEU A 253 -48.80 9.69 -31.90
N ALA A 254 -48.22 8.64 -32.51
CA ALA A 254 -48.77 7.97 -33.69
C ALA A 254 -49.96 7.03 -33.41
N VAL A 255 -50.26 6.73 -32.14
CA VAL A 255 -51.41 5.90 -31.78
C VAL A 255 -52.71 6.62 -32.12
N ASP A 256 -53.55 5.97 -32.94
CA ASP A 256 -54.92 6.41 -33.18
C ASP A 256 -55.82 6.03 -31.99
N VAL A 257 -55.98 6.97 -31.06
CA VAL A 257 -56.83 6.83 -29.87
C VAL A 257 -58.29 6.55 -30.24
N SER A 258 -58.77 7.05 -31.40
CA SER A 258 -60.15 6.84 -31.84
C SER A 258 -60.39 5.37 -32.28
N ALA A 259 -59.40 4.76 -32.95
CA ALA A 259 -59.47 3.36 -33.34
C ALA A 259 -59.44 2.43 -32.13
N LEU A 260 -58.54 2.69 -31.17
CA LEU A 260 -58.49 1.92 -29.91
C LEU A 260 -59.79 2.04 -29.10
N THR A 261 -60.43 3.21 -29.12
CA THR A 261 -61.74 3.41 -28.45
C THR A 261 -62.82 2.50 -29.05
N ARG A 262 -62.87 2.38 -30.39
CA ARG A 262 -63.80 1.46 -31.07
C ARG A 262 -63.50 0.01 -30.73
N GLN A 263 -62.23 -0.38 -30.72
CA GLN A 263 -61.80 -1.75 -30.42
C GLN A 263 -62.11 -2.15 -28.97
N ARG A 264 -61.89 -1.25 -27.99
CA ARG A 264 -62.29 -1.44 -26.60
C ARG A 264 -63.79 -1.68 -26.47
N ALA A 265 -64.62 -0.89 -27.16
CA ALA A 265 -66.08 -1.04 -27.12
C ALA A 265 -66.55 -2.39 -27.69
N GLN A 266 -65.88 -2.89 -28.73
CA GLN A 266 -66.15 -4.23 -29.30
C GLN A 266 -65.85 -5.33 -28.29
N TRP A 267 -64.65 -5.33 -27.68
CA TRP A 267 -64.30 -6.33 -26.66
C TRP A 267 -65.18 -6.25 -25.40
N GLN A 268 -65.61 -5.05 -25.01
CA GLN A 268 -66.56 -4.87 -23.92
C GLN A 268 -67.89 -5.56 -24.24
N THR A 269 -68.39 -5.37 -25.47
CA THR A 269 -69.63 -6.01 -25.95
C THR A 269 -69.48 -7.53 -26.00
N GLU A 270 -68.33 -8.04 -26.44
CA GLU A 270 -68.03 -9.48 -26.45
C GLU A 270 -67.96 -10.07 -25.04
N LEU A 271 -67.33 -9.35 -24.10
CA LEU A 271 -67.27 -9.74 -22.70
C LEU A 271 -68.67 -9.80 -22.06
N GLU A 272 -69.53 -8.82 -22.35
CA GLU A 272 -70.92 -8.80 -21.90
C GLU A 272 -71.73 -9.96 -22.49
N ARG A 273 -71.52 -10.26 -23.78
CA ARG A 273 -72.14 -11.44 -24.42
C ARG A 273 -71.72 -12.74 -23.75
N LEU A 274 -70.42 -12.91 -23.49
CA LEU A 274 -69.90 -14.11 -22.81
C LEU A 274 -70.41 -14.23 -21.37
N GLN A 275 -70.61 -13.12 -20.66
CA GLN A 275 -71.21 -13.11 -19.32
C GLN A 275 -72.69 -13.50 -19.32
N GLN A 276 -73.43 -13.13 -20.37
CA GLN A 276 -74.84 -13.46 -20.52
C GLN A 276 -75.06 -14.91 -20.97
N THR A 277 -74.13 -15.50 -21.73
CA THR A 277 -74.21 -16.90 -22.16
C THR A 277 -73.79 -17.85 -21.05
N ARG A 278 -74.76 -18.43 -20.35
CA ARG A 278 -74.49 -19.48 -19.35
C ARG A 278 -74.29 -20.83 -20.04
N PRO A 279 -73.30 -21.64 -19.62
CA PRO A 279 -73.17 -23.00 -20.13
C PRO A 279 -74.41 -23.84 -19.76
N PRO A 280 -74.83 -24.79 -20.63
CA PRO A 280 -75.96 -25.66 -20.35
C PRO A 280 -75.72 -26.46 -19.06
N SER A 281 -76.79 -26.82 -18.34
CA SER A 281 -76.65 -27.63 -17.14
C SER A 281 -76.18 -29.05 -17.49
N ALA A 282 -75.38 -29.65 -16.60
CA ALA A 282 -74.90 -31.02 -16.79
C ALA A 282 -76.06 -32.02 -16.90
N ASP A 283 -77.15 -31.77 -16.19
CA ASP A 283 -78.36 -32.58 -16.28
C ASP A 283 -79.03 -32.45 -17.66
N TRP A 284 -79.11 -31.24 -18.23
CA TRP A 284 -79.66 -31.03 -19.57
C TRP A 284 -78.86 -31.76 -20.64
N LEU A 285 -77.52 -31.69 -20.57
CA LEU A 285 -76.64 -32.43 -21.50
C LEU A 285 -76.74 -33.94 -21.30
N ALA A 286 -76.73 -34.42 -20.06
CA ALA A 286 -76.85 -35.84 -19.75
C ALA A 286 -78.20 -36.41 -20.20
N THR A 287 -79.30 -35.67 -20.01
CA THR A 287 -80.64 -36.04 -20.49
C THR A 287 -80.71 -36.08 -22.01
N GLY A 288 -80.08 -35.11 -22.69
CA GLY A 288 -79.97 -35.08 -24.15
C GLY A 288 -79.15 -36.26 -24.71
N TRP A 289 -77.99 -36.53 -24.13
CA TRP A 289 -77.10 -37.63 -24.53
C TRP A 289 -77.69 -39.02 -24.23
N ALA A 290 -78.44 -39.15 -23.14
CA ALA A 290 -79.16 -40.38 -22.83
C ALA A 290 -80.34 -40.65 -23.78
N GLY A 291 -80.73 -39.69 -24.64
CA GLY A 291 -81.89 -39.79 -25.52
C GLY A 291 -83.21 -39.87 -24.76
N TRP A 292 -83.24 -39.41 -23.51
CA TRP A 292 -84.39 -39.60 -22.61
C TRP A 292 -85.61 -38.80 -23.09
N SER A 293 -85.42 -37.56 -23.55
CA SER A 293 -86.50 -36.74 -24.12
C SER A 293 -87.10 -37.36 -25.38
N GLU A 294 -86.26 -37.90 -26.27
CA GLU A 294 -86.70 -38.57 -27.49
C GLU A 294 -87.42 -39.89 -27.18
N ALA A 295 -86.88 -40.69 -26.25
CA ALA A 295 -87.50 -41.94 -25.81
C ALA A 295 -88.85 -41.69 -25.13
N GLN A 296 -88.96 -40.63 -24.32
CA GLN A 296 -90.20 -40.25 -23.64
C GLN A 296 -91.26 -39.78 -24.65
N ALA A 297 -90.88 -38.96 -25.64
CA ALA A 297 -91.77 -38.55 -26.71
C ALA A 297 -92.31 -39.77 -27.51
N LYS A 298 -91.43 -40.74 -27.83
CA LYS A 298 -91.82 -42.00 -28.51
C LYS A 298 -92.77 -42.85 -27.67
N ARG A 299 -92.55 -42.94 -26.35
CA ARG A 299 -93.44 -43.66 -25.43
C ARG A 299 -94.81 -42.99 -25.33
N ASP A 300 -94.84 -41.68 -25.18
CA ASP A 300 -96.09 -40.93 -25.04
C ASP A 300 -96.90 -41.00 -26.36
N GLN A 301 -96.22 -40.99 -27.52
CA GLN A 301 -96.83 -41.25 -28.83
C GLN A 301 -97.40 -42.68 -28.93
N ALA A 302 -96.64 -43.71 -28.52
CA ALA A 302 -97.11 -45.10 -28.54
C ALA A 302 -98.32 -45.31 -27.59
N LEU A 303 -98.34 -44.62 -26.44
CA LEU A 303 -99.46 -44.65 -25.50
C LEU A 303 -100.72 -44.00 -26.09
N GLN A 304 -100.57 -42.86 -26.78
CA GLN A 304 -101.67 -42.24 -27.51
C GLN A 304 -102.22 -43.16 -28.61
N GLN A 305 -101.34 -43.86 -29.34
CA GLN A 305 -101.75 -44.84 -30.36
C GLN A 305 -102.51 -46.02 -29.75
N LEU A 306 -102.04 -46.59 -28.64
CA LEU A 306 -102.74 -47.66 -27.94
C LEU A 306 -104.12 -47.21 -27.45
N ASN A 307 -104.23 -46.01 -26.87
CA ASN A 307 -105.50 -45.44 -26.43
C ASN A 307 -106.46 -45.21 -27.60
N ALA A 308 -105.96 -44.71 -28.73
CA ALA A 308 -106.74 -44.51 -29.94
C ALA A 308 -107.28 -45.83 -30.51
N VAL A 309 -106.43 -46.86 -30.62
CA VAL A 309 -106.83 -48.19 -31.11
C VAL A 309 -107.79 -48.87 -30.14
N THR A 310 -107.57 -48.75 -28.83
CA THR A 310 -108.46 -49.32 -27.80
C THR A 310 -109.83 -48.63 -27.80
N LYS A 311 -109.87 -47.31 -27.94
CA LYS A 311 -111.12 -46.56 -28.05
C LYS A 311 -111.88 -46.95 -29.32
N ALA A 312 -111.20 -46.97 -30.47
CA ALA A 312 -111.79 -47.39 -31.74
C ALA A 312 -112.36 -48.81 -31.66
N PHE A 313 -111.67 -49.71 -30.95
CA PHE A 313 -112.15 -51.05 -30.67
C PHE A 313 -113.37 -51.05 -29.76
N THR A 314 -113.42 -50.27 -28.68
CA THR A 314 -114.62 -50.20 -27.81
C THR A 314 -115.84 -49.61 -28.52
N ASP A 315 -115.62 -48.66 -29.42
CA ASP A 315 -116.69 -48.08 -30.24
C ASP A 315 -117.20 -49.11 -31.27
N TRP A 316 -116.28 -49.88 -31.88
CA TRP A 316 -116.62 -51.01 -32.74
C TRP A 316 -117.34 -52.13 -31.98
N ASP A 317 -116.90 -52.49 -30.78
CA ASP A 317 -117.47 -53.55 -29.93
C ASP A 317 -118.88 -53.20 -29.43
N LYS A 318 -119.19 -51.91 -29.26
CA LYS A 318 -120.54 -51.40 -28.93
C LYS A 318 -121.45 -51.23 -30.15
N SER A 319 -120.92 -51.31 -31.36
CA SER A 319 -121.72 -51.20 -32.58
C SER A 319 -122.54 -52.48 -32.81
N ALA A 320 -123.72 -52.33 -33.42
CA ALA A 320 -124.63 -53.45 -33.70
C ALA A 320 -123.98 -54.60 -34.50
N ALA A 321 -122.86 -54.35 -35.18
CA ALA A 321 -122.09 -55.33 -35.94
C ALA A 321 -121.37 -56.38 -35.06
N SER A 322 -121.07 -56.10 -33.79
CA SER A 322 -120.40 -57.07 -32.90
C SER A 322 -121.37 -58.14 -32.35
N TRP A 323 -122.64 -57.76 -32.13
CA TRP A 323 -123.65 -58.57 -31.44
C TRP A 323 -124.18 -59.77 -32.24
N PHE A 324 -124.11 -59.73 -33.57
CA PHE A 324 -124.63 -60.80 -34.43
C PHE A 324 -123.60 -61.88 -34.82
N GLY A 325 -122.43 -61.93 -34.15
CA GLY A 325 -121.45 -63.02 -34.31
C GLY A 325 -120.81 -63.13 -35.69
N LEU A 326 -121.01 -62.14 -36.57
CA LEU A 326 -120.73 -62.26 -38.01
C LEU A 326 -119.28 -62.03 -38.42
N LYS A 327 -118.33 -61.71 -37.52
CA LYS A 327 -116.94 -61.41 -37.93
C LYS A 327 -115.86 -61.81 -36.91
N ARG A 328 -115.65 -63.12 -36.71
CA ARG A 328 -114.50 -63.64 -35.92
C ARG A 328 -113.13 -63.25 -36.49
N GLY A 329 -113.01 -63.01 -37.80
CA GLY A 329 -111.76 -62.60 -38.45
C GLY A 329 -111.34 -61.17 -38.08
N GLU A 330 -112.28 -60.21 -38.13
CA GLU A 330 -112.00 -58.82 -37.76
C GLU A 330 -111.69 -58.64 -36.27
N ARG A 331 -112.28 -59.46 -35.40
CA ARG A 331 -111.90 -59.48 -33.97
C ARG A 331 -110.42 -59.84 -33.80
N ARG A 332 -109.93 -60.84 -34.54
CA ARG A 332 -108.51 -61.23 -34.52
C ARG A 332 -107.60 -60.14 -35.07
N GLU A 333 -108.04 -59.39 -36.08
CA GLU A 333 -107.29 -58.26 -36.61
C GLU A 333 -107.23 -57.08 -35.62
N TRP A 334 -108.33 -56.79 -34.94
CA TRP A 334 -108.34 -55.81 -33.85
C TRP A 334 -107.50 -56.23 -32.66
N ASP A 335 -107.60 -57.50 -32.26
CA ASP A 335 -106.75 -58.07 -31.21
C ASP A 335 -105.27 -57.98 -31.64
N ALA A 336 -104.93 -58.27 -32.90
CA ALA A 336 -103.57 -58.13 -33.43
C ALA A 336 -103.09 -56.66 -33.42
N ARG A 337 -103.93 -55.69 -33.78
CA ARG A 337 -103.60 -54.24 -33.71
C ARG A 337 -103.40 -53.76 -32.27
N ILE A 338 -104.24 -54.21 -31.35
CA ILE A 338 -104.09 -53.92 -29.92
C ILE A 338 -102.81 -54.56 -29.38
N GLN A 339 -102.50 -55.81 -29.77
CA GLN A 339 -101.26 -56.48 -29.36
C GLN A 339 -100.02 -55.79 -29.96
N GLN A 340 -100.08 -55.33 -31.21
CA GLN A 340 -99.00 -54.56 -31.83
C GLN A 340 -98.79 -53.22 -31.11
N ALA A 341 -99.86 -52.45 -30.86
CA ALA A 341 -99.75 -51.19 -30.12
C ALA A 341 -99.25 -51.39 -28.69
N LYS A 342 -99.60 -52.52 -28.04
CA LYS A 342 -99.03 -52.90 -26.73
C LYS A 342 -97.54 -53.25 -26.84
N ALA A 343 -97.14 -54.01 -27.86
CA ALA A 343 -95.73 -54.35 -28.10
C ALA A 343 -94.88 -53.10 -28.39
N ASP A 344 -95.42 -52.15 -29.16
CA ASP A 344 -94.76 -50.88 -29.46
C ASP A 344 -94.63 -49.99 -28.20
N LEU A 345 -95.68 -49.95 -27.36
CA LEU A 345 -95.61 -49.27 -26.06
C LEU A 345 -94.61 -49.94 -25.11
N ASP A 346 -94.56 -51.27 -25.08
CA ASP A 346 -93.59 -52.02 -24.27
C ASP A 346 -92.15 -51.77 -24.73
N LEU A 347 -91.92 -51.73 -26.06
CA LEU A 347 -90.63 -51.42 -26.64
C LEU A 347 -90.21 -49.97 -26.30
N ALA A 348 -91.11 -49.01 -26.45
CA ALA A 348 -90.85 -47.61 -26.11
C ALA A 348 -90.63 -47.41 -24.60
N THR A 349 -91.37 -48.14 -23.76
CA THR A 349 -91.19 -48.11 -22.29
C THR A 349 -89.84 -48.71 -21.90
N LYS A 350 -89.44 -49.83 -22.52
CA LYS A 350 -88.09 -50.40 -22.34
C LYS A 350 -87.00 -49.42 -22.80
N ALA A 351 -87.22 -48.68 -23.88
CA ALA A 351 -86.29 -47.64 -24.35
C ALA A 351 -86.15 -46.49 -23.34
N VAL A 352 -87.24 -46.03 -22.71
CA VAL A 352 -87.20 -45.02 -21.64
C VAL A 352 -86.44 -45.55 -20.41
N VAL A 353 -86.68 -46.79 -19.99
CA VAL A 353 -85.94 -47.42 -18.86
C VAL A 353 -84.46 -47.57 -19.19
N ALA A 354 -84.12 -47.96 -20.42
CA ALA A 354 -82.75 -48.05 -20.88
C ALA A 354 -82.05 -46.68 -20.89
N ALA A 355 -82.72 -45.63 -21.36
CA ALA A 355 -82.23 -44.25 -21.30
C ALA A 355 -82.03 -43.79 -19.85
N GLN A 356 -82.98 -44.08 -18.96
CA GLN A 356 -82.89 -43.74 -17.53
C GLN A 356 -81.74 -44.45 -16.83
N ARG A 357 -81.44 -45.71 -17.20
CA ARG A 357 -80.30 -46.47 -16.66
C ARG A 357 -78.94 -45.95 -17.12
N ARG A 358 -78.86 -45.33 -18.31
CA ARG A 358 -77.63 -44.72 -18.85
C ARG A 358 -77.32 -43.35 -18.25
N LEU A 359 -78.32 -42.68 -17.66
CA LEU A 359 -78.18 -41.33 -17.14
C LEU A 359 -77.09 -41.20 -16.05
N PRO A 360 -77.02 -42.06 -15.02
CA PRO A 360 -75.99 -41.96 -13.98
C PRO A 360 -74.57 -42.15 -14.52
N ASP A 361 -74.38 -42.95 -15.57
CA ASP A 361 -73.08 -43.22 -16.17
C ASP A 361 -72.59 -42.04 -17.04
N LEU A 362 -73.51 -41.32 -17.67
CA LEU A 362 -73.21 -40.17 -18.52
C LEU A 362 -73.09 -38.85 -17.74
N LEU A 363 -73.66 -38.77 -16.54
CA LEU A 363 -73.68 -37.56 -15.72
C LEU A 363 -72.26 -37.05 -15.35
N PRO A 364 -71.29 -37.91 -14.96
CA PRO A 364 -69.90 -37.47 -14.73
C PRO A 364 -69.24 -36.89 -15.99
N GLN A 365 -69.50 -37.48 -17.16
CA GLN A 365 -68.95 -37.00 -18.43
C GLN A 365 -69.58 -35.64 -18.82
N ALA A 366 -70.89 -35.49 -18.63
CA ALA A 366 -71.59 -34.23 -18.86
C ALA A 366 -71.10 -33.14 -17.89
N ARG A 367 -70.86 -33.46 -16.61
CA ARG A 367 -70.25 -32.51 -15.65
C ARG A 367 -68.85 -32.09 -16.08
N ALA A 368 -68.02 -33.03 -16.53
CA ALA A 368 -66.67 -32.72 -17.00
C ALA A 368 -66.69 -31.81 -18.24
N GLU A 369 -67.62 -32.04 -19.16
CA GLU A 369 -67.76 -31.21 -20.37
C GLU A 369 -68.29 -29.81 -20.06
N VAL A 370 -69.30 -29.70 -19.18
CA VAL A 370 -69.77 -28.39 -18.68
C VAL A 370 -68.64 -27.64 -17.97
N GLN A 371 -67.82 -28.34 -17.19
CA GLN A 371 -66.68 -27.73 -16.52
C GLN A 371 -65.63 -27.23 -17.53
N ARG A 372 -65.32 -28.01 -18.57
CA ARG A 372 -64.40 -27.58 -19.64
C ARG A 372 -64.91 -26.34 -20.36
N GLN A 373 -66.18 -26.32 -20.73
CA GLN A 373 -66.80 -25.15 -21.37
C GLN A 373 -66.78 -23.93 -20.44
N ALA A 374 -67.05 -24.11 -19.15
CA ALA A 374 -66.95 -23.04 -18.16
C ALA A 374 -65.51 -22.52 -18.01
N ASP A 375 -64.52 -23.41 -17.96
CA ASP A 375 -63.10 -23.05 -17.85
C ASP A 375 -62.61 -22.31 -19.12
N GLU A 376 -63.03 -22.76 -20.31
CA GLU A 376 -62.73 -22.09 -21.58
C GLU A 376 -63.34 -20.70 -21.66
N GLN A 377 -64.62 -20.56 -21.28
CA GLN A 377 -65.27 -19.26 -21.17
C GLN A 377 -64.54 -18.34 -20.18
N GLN A 378 -64.14 -18.85 -19.01
CA GLN A 378 -63.37 -18.07 -18.04
C GLN A 378 -62.02 -17.59 -18.59
N ARG A 379 -61.29 -18.46 -19.33
CA ARG A 379 -60.02 -18.09 -19.98
C ARG A 379 -60.21 -17.03 -21.05
N GLN A 380 -61.24 -17.15 -21.87
CA GLN A 380 -61.58 -16.15 -22.88
C GLN A 380 -61.93 -14.80 -22.22
N MET A 381 -62.77 -14.81 -21.18
CA MET A 381 -63.10 -13.61 -20.42
C MET A 381 -61.87 -12.97 -19.76
N ALA A 382 -60.97 -13.75 -19.18
CA ALA A 382 -59.74 -13.24 -18.59
C ALA A 382 -58.82 -12.60 -19.65
N THR A 383 -58.74 -13.20 -20.83
CA THR A 383 -57.96 -12.68 -21.97
C THR A 383 -58.53 -11.35 -22.45
N LEU A 384 -59.84 -11.27 -22.66
CA LEU A 384 -60.52 -10.02 -23.05
C LEU A 384 -60.35 -8.92 -21.99
N ARG A 385 -60.50 -9.25 -20.70
CA ARG A 385 -60.27 -8.29 -19.60
C ARG A 385 -58.84 -7.74 -19.59
N ARG A 386 -57.85 -8.59 -19.86
CA ARG A 386 -56.45 -8.16 -19.99
C ARG A 386 -56.27 -7.23 -21.18
N GLN A 387 -56.80 -7.60 -22.35
CA GLN A 387 -56.73 -6.76 -23.56
C GLN A 387 -57.40 -5.39 -23.37
N ILE A 388 -58.56 -5.35 -22.69
CA ILE A 388 -59.24 -4.10 -22.34
C ILE A 388 -58.36 -3.25 -21.43
N THR A 389 -57.79 -3.83 -20.36
CA THR A 389 -56.90 -3.11 -19.43
C THR A 389 -55.65 -2.56 -20.14
N ASP A 390 -55.01 -3.37 -20.98
CA ASP A 390 -53.81 -2.99 -21.72
C ASP A 390 -54.12 -1.85 -22.71
N CYS A 391 -55.27 -1.92 -23.41
CA CYS A 391 -55.71 -0.85 -24.29
C CYS A 391 -56.10 0.43 -23.54
N GLU A 392 -56.77 0.34 -22.40
CA GLU A 392 -57.06 1.51 -21.56
C GLU A 392 -55.79 2.20 -21.07
N TRP A 393 -54.77 1.41 -20.69
CA TRP A 393 -53.46 1.94 -20.31
C TRP A 393 -52.78 2.66 -21.48
N LEU A 394 -52.73 2.03 -22.66
CA LEU A 394 -52.16 2.64 -23.87
C LEU A 394 -52.89 3.93 -24.27
N MET A 395 -54.23 3.94 -24.21
CA MET A 395 -55.04 5.12 -24.49
C MET A 395 -54.73 6.27 -23.51
N LYS A 396 -54.58 5.99 -22.21
CA LYS A 396 -54.23 7.02 -21.21
C LYS A 396 -52.84 7.60 -21.46
N GLN A 397 -51.85 6.75 -21.76
CA GLN A 397 -50.48 7.20 -22.06
C GLN A 397 -50.44 8.04 -23.34
N ALA A 398 -51.06 7.56 -24.43
CA ALA A 398 -51.14 8.29 -25.69
C ALA A 398 -51.87 9.64 -25.54
N ALA A 399 -53.02 9.67 -24.86
CA ALA A 399 -53.76 10.91 -24.63
C ALA A 399 -52.97 11.93 -23.79
N THR A 400 -52.21 11.45 -22.79
CA THR A 400 -51.37 12.32 -21.96
C THR A 400 -50.24 12.92 -22.78
N GLU A 401 -49.52 12.13 -23.58
CA GLU A 401 -48.43 12.62 -24.42
C GLU A 401 -48.91 13.50 -25.59
N GLN A 402 -50.06 13.20 -26.19
CA GLN A 402 -50.70 14.05 -27.20
C GLN A 402 -51.15 15.39 -26.62
N SER A 403 -51.73 15.41 -25.41
CA SER A 403 -52.11 16.64 -24.71
C SER A 403 -50.90 17.51 -24.34
N LYS A 404 -49.81 16.89 -23.86
CA LYS A 404 -48.54 17.59 -23.60
C LYS A 404 -47.97 18.19 -24.89
N ALA A 405 -47.92 17.42 -25.98
CA ALA A 405 -47.43 17.91 -27.27
C ALA A 405 -48.28 19.09 -27.81
N LEU A 406 -49.61 19.03 -27.67
CA LEU A 406 -50.50 20.14 -28.04
C LEU A 406 -50.25 21.39 -27.19
N SER A 407 -49.98 21.21 -25.89
CA SER A 407 -49.64 22.32 -24.98
C SER A 407 -48.26 22.93 -25.30
N ASP A 408 -47.27 22.10 -25.64
CA ASP A 408 -45.94 22.54 -26.08
C ASP A 408 -46.02 23.33 -27.39
N HIS A 409 -46.85 22.88 -28.33
CA HIS A 409 -47.11 23.60 -29.58
C HIS A 409 -47.86 24.93 -29.37
N GLN A 410 -48.86 24.98 -28.48
CA GLN A 410 -49.55 26.23 -28.12
C GLN A 410 -48.64 27.23 -27.39
N ALA A 411 -47.69 26.75 -26.58
CA ALA A 411 -46.71 27.60 -25.89
C ALA A 411 -45.69 28.25 -26.85
N LEU A 412 -45.38 27.58 -27.97
CA LEU A 412 -44.48 28.10 -29.02
C LEU A 412 -45.18 29.14 -29.93
N GLU A 413 -46.51 29.16 -30.00
CA GLU A 413 -47.29 30.10 -30.83
C GLU A 413 -47.63 31.43 -30.13
N LEU A 414 -47.31 31.61 -28.85
CA LEU A 414 -47.44 32.92 -28.20
C LEU A 414 -46.25 33.82 -28.58
N PRO A 415 -46.43 34.88 -29.39
CA PRO A 415 -45.36 35.84 -29.61
C PRO A 415 -44.96 36.46 -28.27
N SER A 416 -43.65 36.52 -28.01
CA SER A 416 -43.10 37.27 -26.88
C SER A 416 -43.48 38.74 -27.06
N ILE A 417 -44.61 39.14 -26.46
CA ILE A 417 -45.04 40.53 -26.40
C ILE A 417 -44.03 41.22 -25.48
N SER A 418 -43.07 41.89 -26.10
CA SER A 418 -42.18 42.82 -25.42
C SER A 418 -43.04 43.95 -24.86
N TYR A 419 -43.32 43.91 -23.56
CA TYR A 419 -44.02 45.00 -22.88
C TYR A 419 -43.12 46.25 -22.91
N PRO A 420 -43.63 47.42 -23.39
CA PRO A 420 -42.85 48.65 -23.33
C PRO A 420 -42.66 49.05 -21.85
N LYS A 421 -41.40 49.30 -21.47
CA LYS A 421 -41.01 49.84 -20.16
C LYS A 421 -41.89 51.03 -19.78
N PRO A 422 -42.50 51.06 -18.59
CA PRO A 422 -43.25 52.23 -18.14
C PRO A 422 -42.30 53.42 -17.99
N ARG A 423 -42.58 54.51 -18.73
CA ARG A 423 -41.94 55.81 -18.51
C ARG A 423 -42.51 56.40 -17.22
N PHE A 424 -41.67 56.47 -16.18
CA PHE A 424 -41.96 57.26 -14.99
C PHE A 424 -41.90 58.76 -15.35
N PRO A 425 -42.87 59.58 -14.90
CA PRO A 425 -42.75 61.03 -15.00
C PRO A 425 -41.77 61.53 -13.94
N THR A 426 -40.73 62.22 -14.37
CA THR A 426 -39.86 63.01 -13.49
C THR A 426 -40.63 64.22 -12.96
N PRO A 427 -40.72 64.43 -11.63
CA PRO A 427 -41.23 65.68 -11.08
C PRO A 427 -40.10 66.69 -10.92
N GLY A 428 -40.13 67.72 -11.76
CA GLY A 428 -39.54 69.03 -11.49
C GLY A 428 -40.65 70.06 -11.66
N GLY A 429 -41.13 70.58 -10.53
CA GLY A 429 -42.23 71.55 -10.43
C GLY A 429 -42.55 71.80 -8.97
#